data_AF-A0A2V9U1E3-F1
#
_entry.id   AF-A0A2V9U1E3-F1
#
_cell.length_a   1.000
_cell.length_b   1.000
_cell.length_c   1.000
_cell.angle_alpha   90.00
_cell.angle_beta   90.00
_cell.angle_gamma   90.00
#
_symmetry.space_group_name_H-M   'P 1'
#
loop_
_entity.id
_entity.type
_entity.pdbx_description
1 polymer ?
#
loop_
_entity_poly.entity_id
_entity_poly.type
_entity_poly.pdbx_seq_one_letter_code
_entity_poly.pdbx_strand_id
1 'polypeptide(L)'
;MPGPTRRRFLAQCATGGALLCTGSKSLFAAKRAPSLHFPSEPRERIAIASYPFRNFIAGKENKSSHPLDLKDFAAHVIEKFNINKIEPWTGHFPSTDPRYLEQFRAALGQAKGAVVNIAVDGEHSPYALDRGEREQAITFSKRWIDAAAAIGSSSVRTNIPAAKDSEPDLGHTVEA
;
A
#
# COMPACT_ATOMS: atom_id res chain seq x y z
N MET A 1 -25.99 54.04 -8.70
CA MET A 1 -24.91 53.68 -9.64
C MET A 1 -25.14 52.25 -10.12
N PRO A 2 -25.42 51.97 -11.40
CA PRO A 2 -25.60 50.60 -11.87
C PRO A 2 -24.24 49.88 -11.86
N GLY A 3 -24.18 48.70 -11.24
CA GLY A 3 -22.99 47.86 -11.19
C GLY A 3 -22.59 47.30 -12.57
N PRO A 4 -21.32 46.88 -12.75
CA PRO A 4 -20.81 46.41 -14.04
C PRO A 4 -21.55 45.14 -14.48
N THR A 5 -21.97 45.12 -15.75
CA THR A 5 -22.69 43.98 -16.35
C THR A 5 -21.72 42.86 -16.78
N ARG A 6 -22.19 41.61 -16.74
CA ARG A 6 -21.45 40.38 -17.12
C ARG A 6 -20.65 40.50 -18.44
N ARG A 7 -21.15 41.25 -19.42
CA ARG A 7 -20.47 41.45 -20.72
C ARG A 7 -19.20 42.30 -20.62
N ARG A 8 -19.10 43.21 -19.65
CA ARG A 8 -17.93 44.09 -19.47
C ARG A 8 -16.78 43.40 -18.76
N PHE A 9 -17.09 42.45 -17.87
CA PHE A 9 -16.09 41.61 -17.20
C PHE A 9 -15.38 40.67 -18.19
N LEU A 10 -16.13 40.03 -19.10
CA LEU A 10 -15.56 39.12 -20.10
C LEU A 10 -14.64 39.84 -21.11
N ALA A 11 -14.97 41.09 -21.47
CA ALA A 11 -14.12 41.89 -22.35
C ALA A 11 -12.79 42.30 -21.70
N GLN A 12 -12.76 42.52 -20.38
CA GLN A 12 -11.54 42.90 -19.66
C GLN A 12 -10.55 41.74 -19.46
N CYS A 13 -11.01 40.48 -19.47
CA CYS A 13 -10.11 39.32 -19.39
C CYS A 13 -9.43 38.99 -20.72
N ALA A 14 -10.00 39.39 -21.86
CA ALA A 14 -9.51 38.98 -23.18
C ALA A 14 -8.30 39.79 -23.69
N THR A 15 -8.10 41.02 -23.20
CA THR A 15 -7.02 41.91 -23.68
C THR A 15 -5.73 41.87 -22.85
N GLY A 16 -5.68 41.10 -21.75
CA GLY A 16 -4.49 40.98 -20.90
C GLY A 16 -3.60 39.75 -21.15
N GLY A 17 -4.00 38.82 -22.03
CA GLY A 17 -3.37 37.50 -22.17
C GLY A 17 -2.52 37.29 -23.43
N ALA A 18 -2.30 38.30 -24.27
CA ALA A 18 -1.71 38.12 -25.60
C ALA A 18 -0.19 38.26 -25.68
N LEU A 19 0.55 38.38 -24.57
CA LEU A 19 1.99 38.71 -24.59
C LEU A 19 2.93 37.77 -23.82
N LEU A 20 2.51 36.57 -23.42
CA LEU A 20 3.38 35.66 -22.63
C LEU A 20 3.50 34.21 -23.11
N CYS A 21 3.08 33.85 -24.33
CA CYS A 21 3.10 32.45 -24.77
C CYS A 21 3.93 32.15 -26.03
N THR A 22 5.00 32.91 -26.31
CA THR A 22 6.07 32.43 -27.20
C THR A 22 7.09 31.63 -26.38
N GLY A 23 6.82 30.33 -26.19
CA GLY A 23 7.85 29.41 -25.68
C GLY A 23 7.43 28.34 -24.68
N SER A 24 6.14 28.20 -24.36
CA SER A 24 5.69 27.06 -23.55
C SER A 24 5.65 25.82 -24.44
N LYS A 25 6.75 25.05 -24.45
CA LYS A 25 6.69 23.64 -24.87
C LYS A 25 5.50 23.05 -24.14
N SER A 26 4.55 22.56 -24.91
CA SER A 26 3.37 21.90 -24.38
C SER A 26 3.80 20.80 -23.40
N LEU A 27 3.56 21.05 -22.11
CA LEU A 27 3.63 20.04 -21.05
C LEU A 27 2.34 19.20 -21.06
N PHE A 28 1.74 18.93 -22.23
CA PHE A 28 0.79 17.83 -22.31
C PHE A 28 1.57 16.58 -21.92
N ALA A 29 1.24 16.05 -20.74
CA ALA A 29 1.74 14.81 -20.22
C ALA A 29 1.77 13.81 -21.37
N ALA A 30 2.96 13.43 -21.82
CA ALA A 30 3.11 12.27 -22.68
C ALA A 30 2.29 11.17 -22.00
N LYS A 31 1.39 10.53 -22.76
CA LYS A 31 0.60 9.37 -22.31
C LYS A 31 1.58 8.25 -21.95
N ARG A 32 2.26 8.37 -20.81
CA ARG A 32 3.08 7.34 -20.20
C ARG A 32 2.07 6.38 -19.58
N ALA A 33 1.59 5.45 -20.40
CA ALA A 33 0.96 4.26 -19.85
C ALA A 33 1.96 3.61 -18.88
N PRO A 34 1.50 3.06 -17.75
CA PRO A 34 2.39 2.33 -16.85
C PRO A 34 3.06 1.21 -17.64
N SER A 35 4.40 1.23 -17.68
CA SER A 35 5.19 0.15 -18.29
C SER A 35 5.19 -1.04 -17.33
N LEU A 36 4.29 -2.00 -17.57
CA LEU A 36 4.22 -3.24 -16.80
C LEU A 36 5.13 -4.29 -17.43
N HIS A 37 6.25 -4.59 -16.79
CA HIS A 37 7.11 -5.70 -17.18
C HIS A 37 6.69 -6.95 -16.40
N PHE A 38 6.04 -7.89 -17.08
CA PHE A 38 5.72 -9.19 -16.49
C PHE A 38 6.89 -10.15 -16.72
N PRO A 39 7.44 -10.75 -15.64
CA PRO A 39 8.49 -11.76 -15.77
C PRO A 39 8.10 -12.88 -16.71
N SER A 40 9.00 -13.43 -17.54
CA SER A 40 8.74 -14.62 -18.35
C SER A 40 8.92 -15.91 -17.56
N GLU A 41 9.88 -15.93 -16.64
CA GLU A 41 10.23 -17.10 -15.84
C GLU A 41 9.13 -17.41 -14.81
N PRO A 42 8.57 -18.64 -14.79
CA PRO A 42 7.47 -18.99 -13.90
C PRO A 42 7.76 -18.72 -12.41
N ARG A 43 8.99 -19.03 -11.96
CA ARG A 43 9.40 -18.82 -10.56
C ARG A 43 9.46 -17.34 -10.17
N GLU A 44 9.71 -16.45 -11.13
CA GLU A 44 9.69 -15.01 -10.88
C GLU A 44 8.26 -14.47 -10.71
N ARG A 45 7.23 -15.26 -10.99
CA ARG A 45 5.81 -14.85 -10.81
C ARG A 45 5.20 -15.33 -9.51
N ILE A 46 5.94 -16.07 -8.68
CA ILE A 46 5.43 -16.70 -7.47
C ILE A 46 6.01 -15.99 -6.24
N ALA A 47 5.16 -15.76 -5.25
CA ALA A 47 5.54 -15.34 -3.91
C ALA A 47 4.88 -16.24 -2.87
N ILE A 48 5.51 -16.38 -1.70
CA ILE A 48 5.00 -17.20 -0.60
C ILE A 48 4.45 -16.29 0.50
N ALA A 49 3.16 -16.42 0.81
CA ALA A 49 2.54 -15.75 1.94
C ALA A 49 3.01 -16.36 3.27
N SER A 50 3.25 -15.52 4.27
CA SER A 50 3.75 -16.00 5.56
C SER A 50 2.65 -16.53 6.48
N TYR A 51 1.40 -16.09 6.34
CA TYR A 51 0.30 -16.48 7.26
C TYR A 51 0.09 -18.01 7.39
N PRO A 52 0.18 -18.84 6.32
CA PRO A 52 0.17 -20.30 6.46
C PRO A 52 1.24 -20.86 7.42
N PHE A 53 2.34 -20.13 7.64
CA PHE A 53 3.45 -20.48 8.52
C PHE A 53 3.34 -19.84 9.92
N ARG A 54 2.19 -19.26 10.30
CA ARG A 54 2.02 -18.53 11.57
C ARG A 54 2.28 -19.33 12.85
N ASN A 55 2.16 -20.65 12.79
CA ASN A 55 2.52 -21.51 13.92
C ASN A 55 4.05 -21.72 14.05
N PHE A 56 4.83 -21.33 13.03
CA PHE A 56 6.28 -21.51 12.95
C PHE A 56 7.06 -20.19 13.03
N ILE A 57 6.51 -19.09 12.53
CA ILE A 57 7.14 -17.75 12.59
C ILE A 57 6.80 -17.06 13.90
N ALA A 58 7.76 -16.36 14.51
CA ALA A 58 7.56 -15.60 15.73
C ALA A 58 6.38 -14.61 15.59
N GLY A 59 5.52 -14.58 16.59
CA GLY A 59 4.30 -13.76 16.58
C GLY A 59 3.27 -14.27 17.58
N LYS A 60 2.16 -13.54 17.73
CA LYS A 60 1.12 -13.84 18.72
C LYS A 60 0.48 -15.23 18.52
N GLU A 61 0.39 -15.69 17.27
CA GLU A 61 -0.21 -16.99 16.92
C GLU A 61 0.78 -18.16 16.95
N ASN A 62 2.06 -17.91 17.24
CA ASN A 62 3.08 -18.95 17.23
C ASN A 62 2.86 -19.98 18.36
N LYS A 63 3.12 -21.25 18.06
CA LYS A 63 3.06 -22.36 19.03
C LYS A 63 4.35 -23.21 19.06
N SER A 64 5.36 -22.81 18.30
CA SER A 64 6.65 -23.50 18.21
C SER A 64 7.52 -23.19 19.43
N SER A 65 8.27 -24.17 19.92
CA SER A 65 9.31 -23.94 20.93
C SER A 65 10.52 -23.19 20.36
N HIS A 66 10.68 -23.20 19.04
CA HIS A 66 11.76 -22.55 18.31
C HIS A 66 11.15 -21.79 17.12
N PRO A 67 10.56 -20.61 17.37
CA PRO A 67 9.98 -19.81 16.30
C PRO A 67 11.05 -19.26 15.37
N LEU A 68 10.76 -19.23 14.08
CA LEU A 68 11.56 -18.55 13.06
C LEU A 68 11.37 -17.03 13.18
N ASP A 69 12.43 -16.25 13.24
CA ASP A 69 12.31 -14.78 13.14
C ASP A 69 11.80 -14.42 11.73
N LEU A 70 10.89 -13.44 11.64
CA LEU A 70 10.40 -12.97 10.34
C LEU A 70 11.56 -12.54 9.42
N LYS A 71 12.67 -12.02 9.96
CA LYS A 71 13.86 -11.65 9.20
C LYS A 71 14.51 -12.83 8.48
N ASP A 72 14.37 -14.03 9.02
CA ASP A 72 14.95 -15.25 8.45
C ASP A 72 13.99 -15.95 7.46
N PHE A 73 12.73 -15.51 7.40
CA PHE A 73 11.69 -16.16 6.60
C PHE A 73 12.01 -16.19 5.10
N ALA A 74 12.55 -15.10 4.55
CA ALA A 74 12.92 -15.06 3.12
C ALA A 74 14.01 -16.09 2.78
N ALA A 75 15.06 -16.19 3.61
CA ALA A 75 16.11 -17.17 3.43
C ALA A 75 15.55 -18.60 3.51
N HIS A 76 14.67 -18.87 4.48
CA HIS A 76 14.01 -20.16 4.62
C HIS A 76 13.17 -20.53 3.39
N VAL A 77 12.38 -19.60 2.86
CA VAL A 77 11.56 -19.83 1.66
C VAL A 77 12.42 -20.11 0.44
N ILE A 78 13.54 -19.38 0.28
CA ILE A 78 14.49 -19.58 -0.83
C ILE A 78 15.12 -20.97 -0.73
N GLU A 79 15.61 -21.34 0.44
CA GLU A 79 16.24 -22.65 0.67
C GLU A 79 15.26 -23.80 0.41
N LYS A 80 14.02 -23.71 0.91
CA LYS A 80 13.05 -24.80 0.83
C LYS A 80 12.34 -24.91 -0.51
N PHE A 81 12.01 -23.78 -1.12
CA PHE A 81 11.11 -23.75 -2.27
C PHE A 81 11.75 -23.18 -3.54
N ASN A 82 12.95 -22.62 -3.45
CA ASN A 82 13.61 -21.88 -4.53
C ASN A 82 12.69 -20.79 -5.10
N ILE A 83 12.09 -20.00 -4.19
CA ILE A 83 11.26 -18.83 -4.47
C ILE A 83 11.84 -17.68 -3.68
N ASN A 84 12.13 -16.55 -4.33
CA ASN A 84 12.79 -15.41 -3.70
C ASN A 84 11.85 -14.26 -3.34
N LYS A 85 10.54 -14.45 -3.47
CA LYS A 85 9.53 -13.44 -3.15
C LYS A 85 8.63 -13.91 -2.03
N ILE A 86 8.34 -13.03 -1.09
CA ILE A 86 7.47 -13.29 0.05
C ILE A 86 6.36 -12.24 0.18
N GLU A 87 5.28 -12.64 0.84
CA GLU A 87 4.22 -11.77 1.35
C GLU A 87 4.12 -11.93 2.88
N PRO A 88 4.79 -11.08 3.66
CA PRO A 88 4.68 -11.06 5.12
C PRO A 88 3.27 -10.68 5.59
N TRP A 89 2.85 -11.25 6.71
CA TRP A 89 1.62 -10.92 7.42
C TRP A 89 1.93 -10.06 8.65
N THR A 90 1.07 -9.08 8.94
CA THR A 90 1.29 -8.10 10.01
C THR A 90 1.53 -8.69 11.38
N GLY A 91 0.88 -9.80 11.71
CA GLY A 91 1.05 -10.48 13.00
C GLY A 91 2.43 -11.09 13.23
N HIS A 92 3.31 -11.12 12.22
CA HIS A 92 4.70 -11.58 12.35
C HIS A 92 5.70 -10.45 12.57
N PHE A 93 5.31 -9.20 12.34
CA PHE A 93 6.21 -8.08 12.60
C PHE A 93 6.20 -7.77 14.11
N PRO A 94 7.34 -7.89 14.80
CA PRO A 94 7.45 -7.51 16.20
C PRO A 94 7.42 -5.98 16.38
N SER A 95 7.76 -5.22 15.34
CA SER A 95 7.76 -3.75 15.34
C SER A 95 7.68 -3.21 13.91
N THR A 96 7.22 -1.97 13.77
CA THR A 96 7.31 -1.16 12.55
C THR A 96 8.30 0.00 12.70
N ASP A 97 9.14 -0.02 13.73
CA ASP A 97 10.13 1.04 13.97
C ASP A 97 11.20 1.04 12.89
N PRO A 98 11.74 2.22 12.51
CA PRO A 98 12.73 2.33 11.42
C PRO A 98 13.92 1.37 11.58
N ARG A 99 14.46 1.23 12.80
CA ARG A 99 15.57 0.32 13.08
C ARG A 99 15.25 -1.15 12.76
N TYR A 100 14.05 -1.61 13.14
CA TYR A 100 13.65 -2.99 12.85
C TYR A 100 13.44 -3.19 11.34
N LEU A 101 12.78 -2.24 10.68
CA LEU A 101 12.53 -2.32 9.24
C LEU A 101 13.82 -2.29 8.41
N GLU A 102 14.82 -1.51 8.84
CA GLU A 102 16.16 -1.51 8.24
C GLU A 102 16.85 -2.88 8.38
N GLN A 103 16.81 -3.46 9.59
CA GLN A 103 17.34 -4.81 9.82
C GLN A 103 16.63 -5.86 8.97
N PHE A 104 15.30 -5.76 8.85
CA PHE A 104 14.52 -6.66 8.01
C PHE A 104 14.90 -6.51 6.53
N ARG A 105 15.03 -5.28 6.04
CA ARG A 105 15.49 -4.99 4.67
C ARG A 105 16.90 -5.53 4.42
N ALA A 106 17.81 -5.39 5.39
CA ALA A 106 19.17 -5.93 5.29
C ALA A 106 19.15 -7.47 5.18
N ALA A 107 18.35 -8.15 6.00
CA ALA A 107 18.19 -9.61 5.94
C ALA A 107 17.62 -10.08 4.58
N LEU A 108 16.63 -9.36 4.03
CA LEU A 108 16.12 -9.61 2.67
C LEU A 108 17.23 -9.49 1.62
N GLY A 109 18.05 -8.44 1.70
CA GLY A 109 19.18 -8.23 0.79
C GLY A 109 20.22 -9.36 0.87
N GLN A 110 20.58 -9.79 2.08
CA GLN A 110 21.50 -10.91 2.30
C GLN A 110 20.98 -12.23 1.73
N ALA A 111 19.68 -12.48 1.91
CA ALA A 111 19.01 -13.66 1.37
C ALA A 111 18.79 -13.59 -0.16
N LYS A 112 18.99 -12.42 -0.79
CA LYS A 112 18.56 -12.12 -2.18
C LYS A 112 17.05 -12.29 -2.36
N GLY A 113 16.28 -11.98 -1.32
CA GLY A 113 14.82 -12.01 -1.30
C GLY A 113 14.18 -10.64 -1.56
N ALA A 114 12.89 -10.65 -1.87
CA ALA A 114 12.08 -9.45 -2.05
C ALA A 114 10.70 -9.60 -1.41
N VAL A 115 10.14 -8.49 -0.94
CA VAL A 115 8.75 -8.41 -0.50
C VAL A 115 7.93 -7.85 -1.65
N VAL A 116 6.90 -8.57 -2.09
CA VAL A 116 6.01 -8.10 -3.17
C VAL A 116 4.73 -7.47 -2.64
N ASN A 117 4.27 -7.93 -1.48
CA ASN A 117 3.06 -7.47 -0.82
C ASN A 117 3.20 -7.63 0.70
N ILE A 118 2.37 -6.93 1.47
CA ILE A 118 2.17 -7.19 2.91
C ILE A 118 0.68 -7.46 3.15
N ALA A 119 0.37 -8.60 3.77
CA ALA A 119 -0.97 -8.91 4.27
C ALA A 119 -1.20 -8.18 5.60
N VAL A 120 -2.00 -7.12 5.56
CA VAL A 120 -2.26 -6.24 6.69
C VAL A 120 -3.65 -6.47 7.26
N ASP A 121 -3.69 -7.01 8.47
CA ASP A 121 -4.93 -7.20 9.21
C ASP A 121 -5.00 -6.24 10.39
N GLY A 122 -5.99 -5.34 10.34
CA GLY A 122 -6.38 -4.44 11.43
C GLY A 122 -7.79 -4.76 11.94
N GLU A 123 -8.20 -4.09 13.02
CA GLU A 123 -9.48 -4.35 13.70
C GLU A 123 -10.54 -3.25 13.48
N HIS A 124 -10.12 -2.03 13.15
CA HIS A 124 -11.01 -0.89 12.94
C HIS A 124 -11.59 -0.87 11.53
N SER A 125 -12.88 -0.56 11.40
CA SER A 125 -13.52 -0.49 10.10
C SER A 125 -13.38 0.89 9.45
N PRO A 126 -12.95 0.98 8.17
CA PRO A 126 -13.05 2.23 7.42
C PRO A 126 -14.50 2.62 7.07
N TYR A 127 -15.46 1.73 7.33
CA TYR A 127 -16.88 1.93 7.05
C TYR A 127 -17.73 2.18 8.30
N ALA A 128 -17.13 2.24 9.50
CA ALA A 128 -17.86 2.54 10.73
C ALA A 128 -18.61 3.88 10.63
N LEU A 129 -19.77 4.04 11.27
CA LEU A 129 -20.45 5.33 11.39
C LEU A 129 -19.65 6.28 12.27
N ASP A 130 -19.02 5.76 13.32
CA ASP A 130 -18.11 6.52 14.16
C ASP A 130 -16.91 7.02 13.37
N ARG A 131 -16.71 8.35 13.42
CA ARG A 131 -15.61 9.00 12.71
C ARG A 131 -14.25 8.65 13.29
N GLY A 132 -14.16 8.49 14.62
CA GLY A 132 -12.92 8.16 15.30
C GLY A 132 -12.41 6.78 14.89
N GLU A 133 -13.30 5.80 14.77
CA GLU A 133 -12.96 4.45 14.31
C GLU A 133 -12.43 4.47 12.86
N ARG A 134 -13.07 5.21 11.96
CA ARG A 134 -12.55 5.38 10.58
C ARG A 134 -11.17 6.02 10.57
N GLU A 135 -10.95 7.05 11.38
CA GLU A 135 -9.65 7.73 11.49
C GLU A 135 -8.56 6.78 12.02
N GLN A 136 -8.90 5.88 12.95
CA GLN A 136 -8.00 4.83 13.43
C GLN A 136 -7.67 3.81 12.34
N ALA A 137 -8.66 3.36 11.56
CA ALA A 137 -8.46 2.44 10.44
C ALA A 137 -7.52 3.04 9.36
N ILE A 138 -7.73 4.32 9.02
CA ILE A 138 -6.90 5.05 8.05
C ILE A 138 -5.48 5.23 8.58
N THR A 139 -5.32 5.62 9.85
CA THR A 139 -4.01 5.83 10.48
C THR A 139 -3.23 4.52 10.53
N PHE A 140 -3.88 3.42 10.91
CA PHE A 140 -3.29 2.08 10.88
C PHE A 140 -2.81 1.69 9.48
N SER A 141 -3.63 1.93 8.46
CA SER A 141 -3.29 1.62 7.07
C SER A 141 -2.10 2.45 6.56
N LYS A 142 -2.07 3.75 6.87
CA LYS A 142 -0.96 4.65 6.52
C LYS A 142 0.37 4.19 7.12
N ARG A 143 0.39 3.79 8.39
CA ARG A 143 1.59 3.25 9.04
C ARG A 143 2.16 2.04 8.28
N TRP A 144 1.30 1.17 7.76
CA TRP A 144 1.74 0.01 6.99
C TRP A 144 2.18 0.34 5.56
N ILE A 145 1.64 1.40 4.97
CA ILE A 145 2.17 1.96 3.72
C ILE A 145 3.59 2.49 3.93
N ASP A 146 3.84 3.20 5.03
CA ASP A 146 5.18 3.68 5.38
C ASP A 146 6.15 2.51 5.62
N ALA A 147 5.70 1.48 6.35
CA ALA A 147 6.49 0.27 6.58
C ALA A 147 6.82 -0.46 5.27
N ALA A 148 5.84 -0.59 4.36
CA ALA A 148 6.02 -1.16 3.03
C ALA A 148 7.05 -0.40 2.21
N ALA A 149 7.00 0.93 2.21
CA ALA A 149 7.98 1.77 1.53
C ALA A 149 9.40 1.54 2.10
N ALA A 150 9.55 1.51 3.43
CA ALA A 150 10.84 1.30 4.09
C ALA A 150 11.48 -0.05 3.70
N ILE A 151 10.69 -1.13 3.64
CA ILE A 151 11.21 -2.48 3.31
C ILE A 151 11.26 -2.75 1.80
N GLY A 152 10.74 -1.84 0.97
CA GLY A 152 10.73 -1.96 -0.48
C GLY A 152 9.63 -2.87 -1.04
N SER A 153 8.52 -3.02 -0.32
CA SER A 153 7.34 -3.74 -0.82
C SER A 153 6.63 -2.92 -1.90
N SER A 154 6.18 -3.58 -2.97
CA SER A 154 5.43 -2.92 -4.05
C SER A 154 3.96 -2.67 -3.70
N SER A 155 3.40 -3.44 -2.76
CA SER A 155 2.00 -3.29 -2.36
C SER A 155 1.76 -3.60 -0.88
N VAL A 156 0.56 -3.22 -0.44
CA VAL A 156 -0.04 -3.60 0.84
C VAL A 156 -1.48 -4.02 0.56
N ARG A 157 -1.92 -5.13 1.15
CA ARG A 157 -3.31 -5.56 1.16
C ARG A 157 -3.85 -5.37 2.58
N THR A 158 -4.64 -4.33 2.80
CA THR A 158 -5.36 -4.16 4.07
C THR A 158 -6.64 -4.98 4.03
N ASN A 159 -6.96 -5.68 5.11
CA ASN A 159 -8.30 -6.23 5.30
C ASN A 159 -9.32 -5.11 5.46
N ILE A 160 -10.59 -5.46 5.31
CA ILE A 160 -11.71 -4.57 5.56
C ILE A 160 -12.53 -5.21 6.69
N PRO A 161 -12.28 -4.82 7.95
CA PRO A 161 -13.13 -5.25 9.06
C PRO A 161 -14.55 -4.75 8.88
N ALA A 162 -15.52 -5.58 9.28
CA ALA A 162 -16.91 -5.15 9.32
C ALA A 162 -17.07 -3.98 10.30
N ALA A 163 -17.89 -2.99 9.92
CA ALA A 163 -18.33 -1.96 10.85
C ALA A 163 -19.22 -2.61 11.92
N LYS A 164 -18.96 -2.31 13.20
CA LYS A 164 -19.73 -2.88 14.32
C LYS A 164 -21.02 -2.10 14.58
N ASP A 165 -21.10 -0.89 14.02
CA ASP A 165 -22.14 0.11 14.24
C ASP A 165 -22.99 0.37 12.97
N SER A 166 -22.75 -0.37 11.88
CA SER A 166 -23.58 -0.32 10.68
C SER A 166 -23.63 -1.66 9.96
N GLU A 167 -24.81 -1.98 9.43
CA GLU A 167 -25.01 -3.11 8.54
C GLU A 167 -24.65 -2.76 7.09
N PRO A 168 -24.22 -3.74 6.27
CA PRO A 168 -24.03 -3.53 4.83
C PRO A 168 -25.33 -3.06 4.16
N ASP A 169 -25.28 -1.93 3.47
CA ASP A 169 -26.41 -1.41 2.69
C ASP A 169 -26.28 -1.81 1.21
N LEU A 170 -27.11 -2.74 0.75
CA LEU A 170 -27.16 -3.18 -0.64
C LEU A 170 -27.56 -2.04 -1.59
N GLY A 171 -28.28 -1.04 -1.11
CA GLY A 171 -28.66 0.15 -1.87
C GLY A 171 -27.46 0.97 -2.35
N HIS A 172 -26.31 0.86 -1.69
CA HIS A 172 -25.06 1.50 -2.14
C HIS A 172 -24.32 0.74 -3.24
N THR A 173 -24.74 -0.50 -3.57
CA THR A 173 -24.10 -1.34 -4.59
C THR A 173 -24.81 -1.29 -5.95
N VAL A 174 -25.99 -0.68 -6.01
CA VAL A 174 -26.72 -0.49 -7.26
C VAL A 174 -26.33 0.85 -7.87
N GLU A 175 -25.87 0.85 -9.12
CA GLU A 175 -25.77 2.09 -9.91
C GLU A 175 -27.19 2.61 -10.17
N ALA A 176 -27.39 3.91 -9.92
CA ALA A 176 -28.66 4.59 -10.17
C ALA A 176 -28.88 4.91 -11.66
#